data_AF-A0A350H792-F1
#
_entry.id   AF-A0A350H792-F1
#
_cell.length_a   1.000
_cell.length_b   1.000
_cell.length_c   1.000
_cell.angle_alpha   90.00
_cell.angle_beta   90.00
_cell.angle_gamma   90.00
#
_symmetry.space_group_name_H-M   'P 1'
#
loop_
_entity.id
_entity.type
_entity.pdbx_description
1 polymer ?
#
loop_
_entity_poly.entity_id
_entity_poly.type
_entity_poly.pdbx_seq_one_letter_code
_entity_poly.pdbx_strand_id
1 'polypeptide(L)'
;MQGKIVKGIAGFYYVNTKEDKLYECKAKGVFRNKSQKPLVGDNVCIDIIDEEELKGNITKLLPRKNELIRPAVANVDLALVVFAISNPKPNLNLLDKFLVMMEYMDVKTIICFNKVDETTKSDIEDYKKIYEPAGYKVLFTSTYNGEGIDELKSIIKGKTIVFAGPSGVGKSSILNSIMDDELMDTGEISKKIGRGKHTTRHSEIFRLGHDTYIFDTPGFSTIFVPQIDENNLRFYYPEFAPYENQCKYNGCVHVNEPGCALKEAIESGEVSKVRYENYKEIFEELKNNKKY
;
A
#
# COMPACT_ATOMS: atom_id res chain seq x y z
N MET A 1 7.95 11.28 25.72
CA MET A 1 8.67 11.27 24.41
C MET A 1 7.71 10.84 23.30
N GLN A 2 7.88 11.28 22.05
CA GLN A 2 7.09 10.80 20.90
C GLN A 2 7.86 9.74 20.11
N GLY A 3 7.13 8.79 19.54
CA GLY A 3 7.69 7.76 18.67
C GLY A 3 6.63 7.08 17.80
N LYS A 4 7.06 6.10 17.01
CA LYS A 4 6.20 5.29 16.14
C LYS A 4 6.28 3.82 16.54
N ILE A 5 5.13 3.14 16.62
CA ILE A 5 5.09 1.69 16.86
C ILE A 5 5.61 0.97 15.62
N VAL A 6 6.73 0.25 15.75
CA VAL A 6 7.36 -0.52 14.66
C VAL A 6 7.20 -2.03 14.82
N LYS A 7 6.67 -2.50 15.94
CA LYS A 7 6.41 -3.93 16.14
C LYS A 7 5.41 -4.12 17.28
N GLY A 8 4.50 -5.09 17.15
CA GLY A 8 3.59 -5.50 18.21
C GLY A 8 3.64 -7.02 18.39
N ILE A 9 4.00 -7.49 19.59
CA ILE A 9 4.03 -8.93 19.92
C ILE A 9 3.46 -9.13 21.32
N ALA A 10 2.47 -10.01 21.46
CA ALA A 10 1.98 -10.50 22.76
C ALA A 10 1.65 -9.39 23.79
N GLY A 11 1.14 -8.23 23.33
CA GLY A 11 0.79 -7.09 24.19
C GLY A 11 1.93 -6.11 24.49
N PHE A 12 3.13 -6.37 23.95
CA PHE A 12 4.25 -5.45 23.92
C PHE A 12 4.32 -4.74 22.58
N TYR A 13 4.70 -3.46 22.63
CA TYR A 13 4.82 -2.59 21.48
C TYR A 13 6.22 -1.98 21.47
N TYR A 14 6.95 -2.17 20.37
CA TYR A 14 8.27 -1.59 20.21
C TYR A 14 8.12 -0.23 19.53
N VAL A 15 8.57 0.82 20.21
CA VAL A 15 8.37 2.21 19.79
C VAL A 15 9.72 2.80 19.42
N ASN A 16 9.86 3.17 18.15
CA ASN A 16 11.02 3.90 17.69
C ASN A 16 10.84 5.39 17.96
N THR A 17 11.81 5.99 18.65
CA THR A 17 11.77 7.41 19.05
C THR A 17 12.59 8.27 18.09
N LYS A 18 12.43 9.60 18.18
CA LYS A 18 13.21 10.54 17.36
C LYS A 18 14.71 10.49 17.64
N GLU A 19 15.12 9.97 18.79
CA GLU A 19 16.52 9.78 19.19
C GLU A 19 17.11 8.46 18.68
N ASP A 20 16.41 7.78 17.77
CA ASP A 20 16.84 6.48 17.21
C ASP A 20 16.94 5.35 18.25
N LYS A 21 16.27 5.51 19.39
CA LYS A 21 16.15 4.49 20.43
C LYS A 21 14.85 3.71 20.27
N LEU A 22 14.94 2.39 20.38
CA LEU A 22 13.82 1.45 20.30
C LEU A 22 13.39 1.03 21.71
N TYR A 23 12.28 1.56 22.20
CA TYR A 23 11.75 1.24 23.53
C TYR A 23 10.74 0.09 23.47
N GLU A 24 10.91 -0.91 24.32
CA GLU A 24 9.88 -1.91 24.58
C GLU A 24 8.82 -1.31 25.51
N CYS A 25 7.60 -1.14 25.00
CA CYS A 25 6.53 -0.46 25.69
C CYS A 25 5.33 -1.37 25.96
N LYS A 26 4.68 -1.16 27.10
CA LYS A 26 3.34 -1.70 27.38
C LYS A 26 2.28 -0.63 27.16
N ALA A 27 1.11 -1.04 26.66
CA ALA A 27 -0.05 -0.16 26.63
C ALA A 27 -0.64 -0.06 28.06
N LYS A 28 -0.58 1.12 28.68
CA LYS A 28 -1.22 1.35 29.99
C LYS A 28 -2.73 1.03 29.90
N GLY A 29 -3.34 0.65 31.02
CA GLY A 29 -4.77 0.34 31.12
C GLY A 29 -5.73 1.45 30.65
N VAL A 30 -5.21 2.66 30.41
CA VAL A 30 -5.90 3.80 29.79
C VAL A 30 -6.52 3.43 28.42
N PHE A 31 -5.95 2.47 27.69
CA PHE A 31 -6.47 2.00 26.41
C PHE A 31 -7.59 0.95 26.53
N ARG A 32 -7.81 0.35 27.71
CA ARG A 32 -8.92 -0.59 27.93
C ARG A 32 -10.29 0.08 27.88
N ASN A 33 -10.37 1.37 28.25
CA ASN A 33 -11.62 2.13 28.29
C ASN A 33 -11.90 2.96 27.03
N LYS A 34 -10.94 3.08 26.10
CA LYS A 34 -11.04 3.97 24.91
C LYS A 34 -11.29 3.26 23.58
N SER A 35 -11.56 1.95 23.57
CA SER A 35 -11.84 1.12 22.37
C SER A 35 -10.78 1.13 21.24
N GLN A 36 -9.74 1.96 21.31
CA GLN A 36 -8.66 2.02 20.32
C GLN A 36 -7.47 1.18 20.76
N LYS A 37 -7.27 0.05 20.08
CA LYS A 37 -6.09 -0.80 20.23
C LYS A 37 -4.91 -0.17 19.47
N PRO A 38 -3.72 -0.07 20.08
CA PRO A 38 -2.53 0.37 19.37
C PRO A 38 -2.22 -0.60 18.21
N LEU A 39 -1.95 -0.02 17.05
CA LEU A 39 -1.56 -0.71 15.84
C LEU A 39 -0.13 -0.35 15.46
N VAL A 40 0.46 -1.23 14.69
CA VAL A 40 1.76 -0.97 14.09
C VAL A 40 1.64 0.21 13.11
N GLY A 41 2.58 1.14 13.17
CA GLY A 41 2.53 2.41 12.42
C GLY A 41 1.89 3.57 13.19
N ASP A 42 1.26 3.32 14.35
CA ASP A 42 0.73 4.40 15.19
C ASP A 42 1.84 5.32 15.70
N ASN A 43 1.58 6.62 15.63
CA ASN A 43 2.39 7.61 16.33
C ASN A 43 1.88 7.71 17.78
N VAL A 44 2.81 7.61 18.74
CA VAL A 44 2.50 7.50 20.17
C VAL A 44 3.34 8.44 21.02
N CYS A 45 2.80 8.80 22.18
CA CYS A 45 3.59 9.31 23.30
C CYS A 45 3.92 8.16 24.25
N ILE A 46 5.16 8.11 24.71
CA ILE A 46 5.66 7.17 25.71
C ILE A 46 6.22 7.90 26.93
N ASP A 47 6.00 7.31 28.12
CA ASP A 47 6.77 7.60 29.33
C ASP A 47 7.91 6.59 29.40
N ILE A 48 9.14 7.05 29.61
CA ILE A 48 10.29 6.17 29.83
C ILE A 48 10.22 5.69 31.29
N ILE A 49 10.26 4.38 31.49
CA ILE A 49 10.31 3.75 32.81
C ILE A 49 11.76 3.50 33.18
N ASP A 50 12.54 3.04 32.22
CA ASP A 50 13.94 2.66 32.37
C ASP A 50 14.68 3.03 31.08
N GLU A 51 15.67 3.90 31.19
CA GLU A 51 16.45 4.36 30.05
C GLU A 51 17.57 3.38 29.69
N GLU A 52 18.15 2.67 30.66
CA GLU A 52 19.22 1.70 30.42
C GLU A 52 18.68 0.44 29.73
N GLU A 53 17.52 -0.04 30.19
CA GLU A 53 16.84 -1.21 29.64
C GLU A 53 15.92 -0.89 28.45
N LEU A 54 15.83 0.38 28.05
CA LEU A 54 14.94 0.87 26.99
C LEU A 54 13.47 0.43 27.18
N LYS A 55 12.93 0.59 28.40
CA LYS A 55 11.53 0.22 28.72
C LYS A 55 10.66 1.44 28.90
N GLY A 56 9.43 1.36 28.38
CA GLY A 56 8.49 2.46 28.41
C GLY A 56 7.03 2.04 28.59
N ASN A 57 6.17 3.03 28.70
CA ASN A 57 4.72 2.85 28.68
C ASN A 57 4.12 3.78 27.63
N ILE A 58 3.28 3.23 26.76
CA ILE A 58 2.46 4.06 25.86
C ILE A 58 1.44 4.80 26.72
N THR A 59 1.43 6.13 26.61
CA THR A 59 0.50 7.00 27.33
C THR A 59 -0.62 7.54 26.45
N LYS A 60 -0.33 7.78 25.17
CA LYS A 60 -1.27 8.37 24.23
C LYS A 60 -1.04 7.87 22.81
N LEU A 61 -2.13 7.57 22.11
CA LEU A 61 -2.17 7.41 20.65
C LEU A 61 -2.46 8.78 20.02
N LEU A 62 -1.69 9.15 19.01
CA LEU A 62 -1.97 10.33 18.19
C LEU A 62 -3.00 9.96 17.09
N PRO A 63 -3.74 10.95 16.55
CA PRO A 63 -4.73 10.70 15.50
C PRO A 63 -4.14 9.95 14.31
N ARG A 64 -4.86 8.93 13.82
CA ARG A 64 -4.50 8.20 12.60
C ARG A 64 -4.93 9.03 11.40
N LYS A 65 -4.06 9.12 10.38
CA LYS A 65 -4.47 9.62 9.07
C LYS A 65 -5.24 8.57 8.26
N ASN A 66 -4.85 7.30 8.37
CA ASN A 66 -5.49 6.15 7.72
C ASN A 66 -5.14 4.85 8.47
N GLU A 67 -5.90 3.80 8.17
CA GLU A 67 -5.75 2.47 8.75
C GLU A 67 -6.05 1.41 7.68
N LEU A 68 -5.09 0.51 7.45
CA LEU A 68 -5.28 -0.65 6.61
C LEU A 68 -5.84 -1.80 7.45
N ILE A 69 -6.72 -2.59 6.85
CA ILE A 69 -7.33 -3.77 7.48
C ILE A 69 -6.38 -4.97 7.35
N ARG A 70 -5.69 -5.09 6.21
CA ARG A 70 -4.82 -6.23 5.91
C ARG A 70 -3.58 -5.79 5.12
N PRO A 71 -2.41 -5.69 5.77
CA PRO A 71 -2.18 -5.88 7.20
C PRO A 71 -2.78 -4.76 8.05
N ALA A 72 -3.02 -5.04 9.33
CA ALA A 72 -3.54 -4.07 10.29
C ALA A 72 -2.45 -3.04 10.67
N VAL A 73 -2.34 -1.98 9.87
CA VAL A 73 -1.28 -0.96 9.99
C VAL A 73 -1.86 0.44 9.85
N ALA A 74 -1.31 1.39 10.60
CA ALA A 74 -1.78 2.77 10.62
C ALA A 74 -0.74 3.74 10.05
N ASN A 75 -1.22 4.91 9.62
CA ASN A 75 -0.39 6.03 9.15
C ASN A 75 0.51 5.69 7.96
N VAL A 76 -0.03 4.98 6.97
CA VAL A 76 0.64 4.67 5.71
C VAL A 76 0.65 5.89 4.80
N ASP A 77 1.82 6.32 4.36
CA ASP A 77 2.02 7.43 3.41
C ASP A 77 1.83 7.01 1.97
N LEU A 78 2.20 5.76 1.66
CA LEU A 78 2.22 5.26 0.31
C LEU A 78 2.01 3.74 0.27
N ALA A 79 1.20 3.26 -0.66
CA ALA A 79 1.19 1.87 -1.08
C ALA A 79 2.01 1.71 -2.37
N LEU A 80 2.97 0.79 -2.35
CA LEU A 80 3.71 0.38 -3.53
C LEU A 80 3.18 -0.98 -3.99
N VAL A 81 2.52 -1.01 -5.15
CA VAL A 81 1.90 -2.22 -5.70
C VAL A 81 2.77 -2.78 -6.79
N VAL A 82 3.42 -3.90 -6.49
CA VAL A 82 4.42 -4.52 -7.35
C VAL A 82 3.78 -5.64 -8.17
N PHE A 83 3.92 -5.55 -9.48
CA PHE A 83 3.62 -6.61 -10.43
C PHE A 83 4.85 -6.90 -11.28
N ALA A 84 4.99 -8.12 -11.80
CA ALA A 84 5.96 -8.37 -12.86
C ALA A 84 5.37 -7.83 -14.18
N ILE A 85 6.21 -7.31 -15.06
CA ILE A 85 5.76 -6.77 -16.35
C ILE A 85 5.32 -7.86 -17.32
N SER A 86 6.01 -9.00 -17.31
CA SER A 86 5.81 -10.11 -18.26
C SER A 86 5.68 -11.48 -17.58
N ASN A 87 6.51 -11.78 -16.57
CA ASN A 87 6.54 -13.10 -15.94
C ASN A 87 6.48 -13.08 -14.39
N PRO A 88 5.32 -13.41 -13.78
CA PRO A 88 4.05 -13.78 -14.43
C PRO A 88 3.36 -12.57 -15.09
N LYS A 89 2.53 -12.83 -16.12
CA LYS A 89 1.76 -11.78 -16.77
C LYS A 89 0.87 -11.08 -15.72
N PRO A 90 0.87 -9.74 -15.65
CA PRO A 90 0.14 -9.05 -14.61
C PRO A 90 -1.38 -9.23 -14.79
N ASN A 91 -2.04 -9.67 -13.72
CA ASN A 91 -3.49 -9.70 -13.67
C ASN A 91 -4.00 -8.29 -13.33
N LEU A 92 -4.47 -7.58 -14.35
CA LEU A 92 -4.90 -6.19 -14.22
C LEU A 92 -6.19 -6.05 -13.41
N ASN A 93 -7.10 -7.03 -13.45
CA ASN A 93 -8.28 -7.03 -12.56
C ASN A 93 -7.85 -7.07 -11.08
N LEU A 94 -6.84 -7.87 -10.74
CA LEU A 94 -6.30 -7.92 -9.38
C LEU A 94 -5.61 -6.61 -8.97
N LEU A 95 -4.90 -5.97 -9.90
CA LEU A 95 -4.32 -4.65 -9.68
C LEU A 95 -5.43 -3.62 -9.40
N ASP A 96 -6.47 -3.58 -10.23
CA ASP A 96 -7.60 -2.65 -10.08
C ASP A 96 -8.33 -2.83 -8.75
N LYS A 97 -8.54 -4.08 -8.31
CA LYS A 97 -9.09 -4.36 -6.97
C LYS A 97 -8.21 -3.79 -5.85
N PHE A 98 -6.89 -3.87 -5.99
CA PHE A 98 -5.98 -3.26 -5.04
C PHE A 98 -6.08 -1.74 -5.05
N LEU A 99 -6.11 -1.13 -6.24
CA LEU A 99 -6.24 0.33 -6.39
C LEU A 99 -7.53 0.82 -5.73
N VAL A 100 -8.67 0.19 -6.02
CA VAL A 100 -9.96 0.50 -5.37
C VAL A 100 -9.87 0.38 -3.85
N MET A 101 -9.20 -0.66 -3.33
CA MET A 101 -9.00 -0.83 -1.89
C MET A 101 -8.16 0.31 -1.28
N MET A 102 -7.14 0.80 -1.99
CA MET A 102 -6.31 1.90 -1.51
C MET A 102 -7.03 3.25 -1.58
N GLU A 103 -7.81 3.51 -2.63
CA GLU A 103 -8.67 4.69 -2.71
C GLU A 103 -9.71 4.69 -1.58
N TYR A 104 -10.33 3.53 -1.30
CA TYR A 104 -11.25 3.36 -0.17
C TYR A 104 -10.59 3.68 1.19
N MET A 105 -9.30 3.42 1.32
CA MET A 105 -8.52 3.63 2.54
C MET A 105 -7.83 4.99 2.62
N ASP A 106 -8.01 5.85 1.62
CA ASP A 106 -7.30 7.13 1.48
C ASP A 106 -5.77 6.94 1.58
N VAL A 107 -5.25 6.00 0.78
CA VAL A 107 -3.83 5.69 0.69
C VAL A 107 -3.34 5.98 -0.72
N LYS A 108 -2.43 6.95 -0.84
CA LYS A 108 -1.76 7.24 -2.11
C LYS A 108 -1.05 5.99 -2.63
N THR A 109 -1.23 5.68 -3.91
CA THR A 109 -0.71 4.45 -4.50
C THR A 109 0.23 4.72 -5.67
N ILE A 110 1.32 3.94 -5.74
CA ILE A 110 2.23 3.88 -6.88
C ILE A 110 2.25 2.45 -7.40
N ILE A 111 2.10 2.31 -8.71
CA ILE A 111 2.16 1.03 -9.40
C ILE A 111 3.61 0.81 -9.82
N CYS A 112 4.16 -0.36 -9.53
CA CYS A 112 5.53 -0.73 -9.86
C CYS A 112 5.54 -2.00 -10.71
N PHE A 113 5.89 -1.87 -11.99
CA PHE A 113 6.13 -3.01 -12.86
C PHE A 113 7.61 -3.38 -12.80
N ASN A 114 7.90 -4.51 -12.19
CA ASN A 114 9.25 -5.05 -12.03
C ASN A 114 9.61 -6.03 -13.16
N LYS A 115 10.91 -6.35 -13.25
CA LYS A 115 11.50 -7.25 -14.26
C LYS A 115 11.46 -6.69 -15.69
N VAL A 116 11.69 -5.39 -15.83
CA VAL A 116 11.68 -4.74 -17.16
C VAL A 116 12.82 -5.19 -18.08
N ASP A 117 13.83 -5.85 -17.53
CA ASP A 117 14.87 -6.55 -18.27
C ASP A 117 14.33 -7.70 -19.15
N GLU A 118 13.14 -8.23 -18.85
CA GLU A 118 12.51 -9.35 -19.58
C GLU A 118 11.46 -8.89 -20.61
N THR A 119 11.40 -7.61 -20.99
CA THR A 119 10.27 -7.05 -21.77
C THR A 119 10.69 -6.19 -22.97
N THR A 120 9.74 -5.85 -23.82
CA THR A 120 9.94 -4.88 -24.90
C THR A 120 9.52 -3.47 -24.46
N LYS A 121 10.01 -2.42 -25.15
CA LYS A 121 9.55 -1.04 -24.90
C LYS A 121 8.05 -0.84 -25.14
N SER A 122 7.42 -1.71 -25.94
CA SER A 122 5.97 -1.64 -26.21
C SER A 122 5.15 -1.93 -24.96
N ASP A 123 5.55 -2.94 -24.17
CA ASP A 123 4.80 -3.35 -22.98
C ASP A 123 4.77 -2.24 -21.91
N ILE A 124 5.89 -1.52 -21.77
CA ILE A 124 6.02 -0.37 -20.86
C ILE A 124 5.01 0.72 -21.25
N GLU A 125 4.97 1.07 -22.53
CA GLU A 125 4.09 2.11 -23.06
C GLU A 125 2.61 1.73 -22.91
N ASP A 126 2.28 0.45 -23.10
CA ASP A 126 0.91 -0.04 -22.95
C ASP A 126 0.41 0.11 -21.50
N TYR A 127 1.21 -0.24 -20.50
CA TYR A 127 0.81 -0.05 -19.10
C TYR A 127 0.77 1.42 -18.69
N LYS A 128 1.66 2.27 -19.21
CA LYS A 128 1.60 3.72 -18.98
C LYS A 128 0.29 4.32 -19.49
N LYS A 129 -0.10 4.01 -20.73
CA LYS A 129 -1.35 4.47 -21.34
C LYS A 129 -2.60 4.05 -20.57
N ILE A 130 -2.53 2.94 -19.83
CA ILE A 130 -3.65 2.48 -19.01
C ILE A 130 -3.77 3.29 -17.70
N TYR A 131 -2.66 3.50 -16.99
CA TYR A 131 -2.71 3.96 -15.59
C TYR A 131 -2.24 5.42 -15.36
N GLU A 132 -1.39 5.98 -16.21
CA GLU A 132 -0.97 7.39 -16.07
C GLU A 132 -2.13 8.37 -16.33
N PRO A 133 -2.95 8.21 -17.39
CA PRO A 133 -4.16 9.01 -17.55
C PRO A 133 -5.17 8.81 -16.42
N ALA A 134 -5.09 7.66 -15.73
CA ALA A 134 -5.90 7.39 -14.56
C ALA A 134 -5.45 8.12 -13.28
N GLY A 135 -4.36 8.90 -13.36
CA GLY A 135 -3.83 9.67 -12.23
C GLY A 135 -2.84 8.89 -11.36
N TYR A 136 -2.51 7.65 -11.72
CA TYR A 136 -1.52 6.86 -11.00
C TYR A 136 -0.10 7.12 -11.51
N LYS A 137 0.85 7.22 -10.58
CA LYS A 137 2.27 7.16 -10.94
C LYS A 137 2.66 5.70 -11.18
N VAL A 138 3.23 5.44 -12.36
CA VAL A 138 3.73 4.12 -12.76
C VAL A 138 5.26 4.15 -12.76
N LEU A 139 5.86 3.21 -12.03
CA LEU A 139 7.29 2.97 -11.97
C LEU A 139 7.63 1.67 -12.68
N PHE A 140 8.80 1.66 -13.29
CA PHE A 140 9.35 0.51 -13.99
C PHE A 140 10.70 0.19 -13.37
N THR A 141 10.86 -1.03 -12.87
CA THR A 141 12.07 -1.42 -12.14
C THR A 141 12.66 -2.72 -12.66
N SER A 142 13.97 -2.86 -12.53
CA SER A 142 14.63 -4.15 -12.62
C SER A 142 15.70 -4.29 -11.55
N THR A 143 15.56 -5.32 -10.73
CA THR A 143 16.56 -5.68 -9.71
C THR A 143 17.79 -6.34 -10.32
N TYR A 144 17.77 -6.68 -11.61
CA TYR A 144 18.91 -7.31 -12.30
C TYR A 144 19.92 -6.26 -12.75
N ASN A 145 19.45 -5.15 -13.35
CA ASN A 145 20.30 -4.07 -13.86
C ASN A 145 20.26 -2.80 -12.99
N GLY A 146 19.43 -2.75 -11.96
CA GLY A 146 19.28 -1.60 -11.05
C GLY A 146 18.35 -0.49 -11.58
N GLU A 147 17.72 -0.67 -12.74
CA GLU A 147 16.85 0.33 -13.35
C GLU A 147 15.66 0.67 -12.44
N GLY A 148 15.38 1.97 -12.29
CA GLY A 148 14.26 2.50 -11.50
C GLY A 148 14.41 2.37 -9.97
N ILE A 149 15.43 1.67 -9.46
CA ILE A 149 15.62 1.46 -8.02
C ILE A 149 15.97 2.78 -7.30
N ASP A 150 16.82 3.62 -7.88
CA ASP A 150 17.17 4.91 -7.25
C ASP A 150 16.01 5.91 -7.26
N GLU A 151 15.18 5.90 -8.31
CA GLU A 151 13.93 6.68 -8.33
C GLU A 151 13.00 6.19 -7.21
N LEU A 152 12.85 4.88 -7.05
CA LEU A 152 12.04 4.29 -5.98
C LEU A 152 12.56 4.71 -4.59
N LYS A 153 13.87 4.66 -4.34
CA LYS A 153 14.49 5.12 -3.08
C LYS A 153 14.14 6.58 -2.78
N SER A 154 14.26 7.46 -3.76
CA SER A 154 13.92 8.87 -3.61
C SER A 154 12.45 9.07 -3.24
N ILE A 155 11.55 8.29 -3.83
CA ILE A 155 10.11 8.37 -3.59
C ILE A 155 9.72 7.91 -2.18
N ILE A 156 10.38 6.86 -1.66
CA ILE A 156 10.06 6.25 -0.37
C ILE A 156 10.72 6.94 0.82
N LYS A 157 11.78 7.73 0.60
CA LYS A 157 12.52 8.39 1.67
C LYS A 157 11.62 9.22 2.59
N GLY A 158 11.74 8.98 3.89
CA GLY A 158 10.98 9.63 4.96
C GLY A 158 9.52 9.20 5.08
N LYS A 159 9.13 8.10 4.43
CA LYS A 159 7.73 7.65 4.36
C LYS A 159 7.49 6.32 5.03
N THR A 160 6.22 6.08 5.31
CA THR A 160 5.66 4.80 5.74
C THR A 160 5.03 4.12 4.55
N ILE A 161 5.64 3.06 4.05
CA ILE A 161 5.26 2.41 2.80
C ILE A 161 4.75 1.01 3.08
N VAL A 162 3.67 0.63 2.41
CA VAL A 162 3.22 -0.77 2.36
C VAL A 162 3.59 -1.35 1.02
N PHE A 163 4.36 -2.44 1.03
CA PHE A 163 4.70 -3.20 -0.17
C PHE A 163 3.64 -4.28 -0.38
N ALA A 164 3.02 -4.26 -1.55
CA ALA A 164 1.92 -5.13 -1.91
C ALA A 164 2.15 -5.72 -3.29
N GLY A 165 1.58 -6.89 -3.55
CA GLY A 165 1.61 -7.53 -4.87
C GLY A 165 1.59 -9.05 -4.80
N PRO A 166 1.36 -9.75 -5.92
CA PRO A 166 1.39 -11.21 -5.97
C PRO A 166 2.73 -11.83 -5.56
N SER A 167 2.73 -13.13 -5.30
CA SER A 167 3.98 -13.87 -5.10
C SER A 167 4.78 -13.93 -6.42
N GLY A 168 6.12 -13.95 -6.33
CA GLY A 168 7.00 -14.12 -7.51
C GLY A 168 7.24 -12.87 -8.37
N VAL A 169 6.62 -11.73 -8.04
CA VAL A 169 6.79 -10.45 -8.76
C VAL A 169 8.08 -9.70 -8.42
N GLY A 170 8.81 -10.14 -7.40
CA GLY A 170 10.10 -9.55 -7.01
C GLY A 170 10.06 -8.51 -5.89
N LYS A 171 9.01 -8.47 -5.06
CA LYS A 171 8.94 -7.58 -3.87
C LYS A 171 10.15 -7.71 -2.96
N SER A 172 10.49 -8.93 -2.54
CA SER A 172 11.64 -9.18 -1.67
C SER A 172 12.96 -8.84 -2.35
N SER A 173 13.07 -9.03 -3.67
CA SER A 173 14.26 -8.62 -4.43
C SER A 173 14.42 -7.10 -4.42
N ILE A 174 13.34 -6.34 -4.67
CA ILE A 174 13.36 -4.88 -4.60
C ILE A 174 13.74 -4.42 -3.18
N LEU A 175 13.14 -5.02 -2.16
CA LEU A 175 13.46 -4.71 -0.75
C LEU A 175 14.93 -4.93 -0.45
N ASN A 176 15.50 -6.05 -0.89
CA ASN A 176 16.93 -6.33 -0.71
C ASN A 176 17.80 -5.32 -1.47
N SER A 177 17.48 -5.00 -2.72
CA SER A 177 18.24 -3.98 -3.49
C SER A 177 18.22 -2.60 -2.82
N ILE A 178 17.10 -2.23 -2.19
CA ILE A 178 17.02 -0.97 -1.44
C ILE A 178 17.85 -1.03 -0.15
N MET A 179 17.85 -2.17 0.56
CA MET A 179 18.56 -2.35 1.82
C MET A 179 20.08 -2.53 1.69
N ASP A 180 20.52 -3.27 0.67
CA ASP A 180 21.93 -3.60 0.47
C ASP A 180 22.76 -2.34 0.12
N ASP A 181 22.17 -1.38 -0.59
CA ASP A 181 22.82 -0.10 -0.87
C ASP A 181 22.93 0.79 0.36
N GLU A 182 21.92 0.81 1.25
CA GLU A 182 22.04 1.54 2.53
C GLU A 182 23.11 0.92 3.43
N LEU A 183 23.27 -0.42 3.42
CA LEU A 183 24.35 -1.10 4.14
C LEU A 183 25.75 -0.72 3.62
N MET A 184 25.88 -0.44 2.32
CA MET A 184 27.12 0.06 1.75
C MET A 184 27.40 1.53 2.11
N ASP A 185 26.36 2.37 2.15
CA ASP A 185 26.50 3.81 2.43
C ASP A 185 26.66 4.14 3.92
N THR A 186 26.06 3.37 4.85
CA THR A 186 26.02 3.76 6.28
C THR A 186 26.94 2.99 7.20
N GLY A 187 27.64 1.93 6.75
CA GLY A 187 28.64 1.19 7.54
C GLY A 187 28.16 0.50 8.83
N GLU A 188 26.95 0.82 9.32
CA GLU A 188 26.40 0.35 10.58
C GLU A 188 24.86 0.18 10.51
N ILE A 189 24.44 -1.06 10.83
CA ILE A 189 23.15 -1.45 11.44
C ILE A 189 21.90 -1.43 10.53
N SER A 190 21.84 -2.37 9.58
CA SER A 190 20.58 -3.07 9.29
C SER A 190 20.32 -4.09 10.42
N LYS A 191 19.81 -3.64 11.57
CA LYS A 191 19.28 -4.58 12.56
C LYS A 191 17.99 -5.15 11.99
N LYS A 192 18.06 -6.32 11.35
CA LYS A 192 16.92 -7.24 11.21
C LYS A 192 16.29 -7.37 12.60
N ILE A 193 15.14 -6.75 12.84
CA ILE A 193 14.46 -6.75 14.14
C ILE A 193 13.88 -8.16 14.39
N GLY A 194 14.76 -9.09 14.75
CA GLY A 194 14.49 -10.44 15.25
C GLY A 194 14.11 -11.45 14.17
N ARG A 195 15.06 -12.33 13.83
CA ARG A 195 14.80 -13.64 13.22
C ARG A 195 13.86 -14.44 14.14
N GLY A 196 12.57 -14.43 13.81
CA GLY A 196 11.60 -15.42 14.25
C GLY A 196 11.28 -16.32 13.07
N LYS A 197 11.47 -17.63 13.26
CA LYS A 197 11.15 -18.72 12.33
C LYS A 197 9.82 -18.47 11.60
N HIS A 198 9.86 -18.53 10.28
CA HIS A 198 8.74 -18.32 9.35
C HIS A 198 7.37 -18.67 9.94
N THR A 199 6.55 -17.65 10.22
CA THR A 199 5.11 -17.82 10.41
C THR A 199 4.36 -16.68 9.73
N THR A 200 3.59 -17.05 8.71
CA THR A 200 2.88 -16.27 7.69
C THR A 200 1.77 -15.34 8.22
N ARG A 201 1.86 -14.86 9.46
CA ARG A 201 0.78 -14.13 10.17
C ARG A 201 1.15 -12.76 10.72
N HIS A 202 2.42 -12.36 10.72
CA HIS A 202 2.83 -11.02 11.14
C HIS A 202 3.53 -10.30 9.98
N SER A 203 3.11 -9.08 9.68
CA SER A 203 3.83 -8.20 8.75
C SER A 203 5.19 -7.84 9.34
N GLU A 204 6.23 -8.01 8.54
CA GLU A 204 7.57 -7.57 8.89
C GLU A 204 7.69 -6.07 8.57
N ILE A 205 8.27 -5.31 9.50
CA ILE A 205 8.65 -3.92 9.23
C ILE A 205 10.15 -3.84 9.09
N PHE A 206 10.55 -3.28 7.96
CA PHE A 206 11.89 -2.83 7.70
C PHE A 206 11.97 -1.34 7.96
N ARG A 207 13.06 -0.93 8.58
CA ARG A 207 13.37 0.47 8.75
C ARG A 207 14.58 0.79 7.89
N LEU A 208 14.46 1.85 7.11
CA LEU A 208 15.53 2.40 6.28
C LEU A 208 15.87 3.79 6.80
N GLY A 209 17.15 4.02 7.07
CA GLY A 209 17.61 5.19 7.82
C GLY A 209 16.78 5.49 9.09
N HIS A 210 16.55 6.77 9.37
CA HIS A 210 15.91 7.18 10.63
C HIS A 210 14.38 7.21 10.57
N ASP A 211 13.78 7.47 9.41
CA ASP A 211 12.38 7.89 9.28
C ASP A 211 11.58 7.15 8.19
N THR A 212 12.20 6.20 7.48
CA THR A 212 11.54 5.40 6.46
C THR A 212 11.16 4.03 7.01
N TYR A 213 9.88 3.65 6.84
CA TYR A 213 9.32 2.40 7.36
C TYR A 213 8.65 1.65 6.23
N ILE A 214 9.07 0.42 5.98
CA ILE A 214 8.48 -0.45 4.96
C ILE A 214 7.81 -1.63 5.63
N PHE A 215 6.51 -1.74 5.40
CA PHE A 215 5.71 -2.90 5.75
C PHE A 215 5.74 -3.89 4.58
N ASP A 216 6.39 -5.02 4.77
CA ASP A 216 6.28 -6.12 3.81
C ASP A 216 5.02 -6.93 4.12
N THR A 217 4.21 -7.10 3.09
CA THR A 217 2.98 -7.88 3.17
C THR A 217 3.19 -9.21 2.47
N PRO A 218 2.73 -10.32 3.06
CA PRO A 218 2.70 -11.59 2.34
C PRO A 218 2.02 -11.40 0.98
N GLY A 219 2.60 -11.95 -0.07
CA GLY A 219 2.03 -11.83 -1.41
C GLY A 219 0.59 -12.34 -1.43
N PHE A 220 -0.31 -11.55 -2.02
CA PHE A 220 -1.70 -11.95 -2.18
C PHE A 220 -1.91 -12.59 -3.55
N SER A 221 -2.58 -13.74 -3.59
CA SER A 221 -3.10 -14.31 -4.84
C SER A 221 -4.52 -13.84 -5.14
N THR A 222 -5.24 -13.39 -4.10
CA THR A 222 -6.62 -12.92 -4.15
C THR A 222 -6.78 -11.72 -3.22
N ILE A 223 -7.55 -10.74 -3.66
CA ILE A 223 -7.97 -9.60 -2.85
C ILE A 223 -9.47 -9.48 -2.97
N PHE A 224 -10.09 -9.28 -1.82
CA PHE A 224 -11.47 -8.89 -1.74
C PHE A 224 -11.51 -7.37 -1.65
N VAL A 225 -12.33 -6.77 -2.51
CA VAL A 225 -12.67 -5.37 -2.36
C VAL A 225 -13.39 -5.21 -1.02
N PRO A 226 -13.13 -4.13 -0.25
CA PRO A 226 -13.89 -3.84 0.97
C PRO A 226 -15.40 -3.85 0.71
N GLN A 227 -16.23 -3.88 1.76
CA GLN A 227 -17.70 -3.81 1.64
C GLN A 227 -18.14 -2.42 1.14
N ILE A 228 -17.85 -2.15 -0.12
CA ILE A 228 -18.23 -0.97 -0.87
C ILE A 228 -19.59 -1.26 -1.47
N ASP A 229 -20.52 -0.32 -1.34
CA ASP A 229 -21.75 -0.37 -2.13
C ASP A 229 -21.38 -0.32 -3.62
N GLU A 230 -21.85 -1.27 -4.43
CA GLU A 230 -21.54 -1.33 -5.87
C GLU A 230 -21.79 0.00 -6.58
N ASN A 231 -22.82 0.75 -6.17
CA ASN A 231 -23.13 2.03 -6.77
C ASN A 231 -22.03 3.07 -6.47
N ASN A 232 -21.36 2.97 -5.33
CA ASN A 232 -20.27 3.84 -4.93
C ASN A 232 -18.92 3.44 -5.53
N LEU A 233 -18.80 2.28 -6.21
CA LEU A 233 -17.54 1.83 -6.80
C LEU A 233 -16.92 2.88 -7.73
N ARG A 234 -17.77 3.63 -8.45
CA ARG A 234 -17.34 4.67 -9.41
C ARG A 234 -16.45 5.76 -8.78
N PHE A 235 -16.62 6.03 -7.48
CA PHE A 235 -15.85 7.04 -6.75
C PHE A 235 -14.41 6.61 -6.46
N TYR A 236 -14.10 5.33 -6.64
CA TYR A 236 -12.76 4.77 -6.42
C TYR A 236 -12.00 4.53 -7.73
N TYR A 237 -12.47 5.14 -8.82
CA TYR A 237 -11.79 5.25 -10.11
C TYR A 237 -11.55 6.75 -10.36
N PRO A 238 -10.36 7.28 -10.04
CA PRO A 238 -10.09 8.73 -10.13
C PRO A 238 -10.39 9.31 -11.51
N GLU A 239 -10.16 8.53 -12.57
CA GLU A 239 -10.44 8.91 -13.96
C GLU A 239 -11.93 9.06 -14.29
N PHE A 240 -12.84 8.60 -13.44
CA PHE A 240 -14.27 8.74 -13.66
C PHE A 240 -14.80 10.07 -13.11
N ALA A 241 -14.12 10.66 -12.12
CA ALA A 241 -14.54 11.89 -11.45
C ALA A 241 -14.86 13.05 -12.41
N PRO A 242 -14.07 13.30 -13.50
CA PRO A 242 -14.41 14.35 -14.45
C PRO A 242 -15.78 14.17 -15.13
N TYR A 243 -16.25 12.93 -15.30
CA TYR A 243 -17.49 12.60 -16.02
C TYR A 243 -18.72 12.52 -15.09
N GLU A 244 -18.54 12.75 -13.80
CA GLU A 244 -19.64 12.83 -12.86
C GLU A 244 -20.58 13.97 -13.23
N ASN A 245 -21.89 13.70 -13.18
CA ASN A 245 -22.95 14.65 -13.54
C ASN A 245 -22.93 15.14 -15.00
N GLN A 246 -22.07 14.58 -15.86
CA GLN A 246 -22.12 14.81 -17.32
C GLN A 246 -23.03 13.79 -18.04
N CYS A 247 -23.44 12.73 -17.36
CA CYS A 247 -24.34 11.73 -17.90
C CYS A 247 -25.77 12.28 -18.04
N LYS A 248 -26.53 11.74 -18.99
CA LYS A 248 -27.94 12.11 -19.22
C LYS A 248 -28.83 11.95 -17.97
N TYR A 249 -28.50 11.00 -17.10
CA TYR A 249 -29.27 10.70 -15.89
C TYR A 249 -28.42 10.90 -14.63
N ASN A 250 -29.05 11.47 -13.60
CA ASN A 250 -28.45 11.62 -12.28
C ASN A 250 -28.24 10.25 -11.62
N GLY A 251 -27.12 10.07 -10.92
CA GLY A 251 -26.80 8.83 -10.22
C GLY A 251 -26.34 7.68 -11.13
N CYS A 252 -25.92 7.98 -12.36
CA CYS A 252 -25.31 7.02 -13.27
C CYS A 252 -24.16 6.26 -12.59
N VAL A 253 -24.21 4.93 -12.63
CA VAL A 253 -23.10 4.03 -12.24
C VAL A 253 -22.31 3.56 -13.46
N HIS A 254 -22.60 4.10 -14.64
CA HIS A 254 -21.85 3.88 -15.87
C HIS A 254 -21.82 2.43 -16.39
N VAL A 255 -22.75 1.56 -15.99
CA VAL A 255 -22.79 0.16 -16.42
C VAL A 255 -23.78 -0.05 -17.57
N ASN A 256 -25.07 0.19 -17.33
CA ASN A 256 -26.15 -0.10 -18.28
C ASN A 256 -26.86 1.15 -18.81
N GLU A 257 -26.51 2.32 -18.28
CA GLU A 257 -27.18 3.58 -18.57
C GLU A 257 -26.91 4.03 -20.00
N PRO A 258 -27.96 4.48 -20.74
CA PRO A 258 -27.81 5.12 -22.03
C PRO A 258 -27.45 6.61 -21.88
N GLY A 259 -26.68 7.15 -22.83
CA GLY A 259 -26.20 8.55 -22.76
C GLY A 259 -25.22 8.78 -21.60
N CYS A 260 -24.30 7.83 -21.41
CA CYS A 260 -23.28 7.88 -20.38
C CYS A 260 -22.01 8.54 -20.94
N ALA A 261 -21.68 9.73 -20.44
CA ALA A 261 -20.49 10.49 -20.87
C ALA A 261 -19.18 9.69 -20.70
N LEU A 262 -19.09 8.87 -19.64
CA LEU A 262 -17.93 7.99 -19.44
C LEU A 262 -17.76 6.97 -20.58
N LYS A 263 -18.86 6.40 -21.09
CA LYS A 263 -18.79 5.43 -22.20
C LYS A 263 -18.34 6.09 -23.49
N GLU A 264 -18.75 7.33 -23.73
CA GLU A 264 -18.27 8.12 -24.87
C GLU A 264 -16.76 8.39 -24.76
N ALA A 265 -16.26 8.72 -23.57
CA ALA A 265 -14.83 8.89 -23.31
C ALA A 265 -14.01 7.60 -23.46
N ILE A 266 -14.62 6.43 -23.18
CA ILE A 266 -13.99 5.12 -23.44
C ILE A 266 -13.91 4.86 -24.96
N GLU A 267 -14.94 5.24 -25.71
CA GLU A 267 -14.97 5.10 -27.17
C GLU A 267 -13.98 6.05 -27.87
N SER A 268 -13.78 7.26 -27.35
CA SER A 268 -12.78 8.22 -27.84
C SER A 268 -11.34 7.88 -27.44
N GLY A 269 -11.16 6.97 -26.47
CA GLY A 269 -9.86 6.54 -25.97
C GLY A 269 -9.28 7.43 -24.86
N GLU A 270 -10.07 8.38 -24.33
CA GLU A 270 -9.70 9.20 -23.18
C GLU A 270 -9.65 8.40 -21.87
N VAL A 271 -10.50 7.37 -21.76
CA VAL A 271 -10.51 6.42 -20.63
C VAL A 271 -10.17 5.03 -21.15
N SER A 272 -9.26 4.35 -20.44
CA SER A 272 -8.83 3.00 -20.81
C SER A 272 -9.98 2.00 -20.78
N LYS A 273 -10.21 1.32 -21.92
CA LYS A 273 -11.18 0.22 -22.01
C LYS A 273 -10.87 -0.91 -21.03
N VAL A 274 -9.60 -1.19 -20.77
CA VAL A 274 -9.18 -2.24 -19.81
C VAL A 274 -9.67 -1.92 -18.40
N ARG A 275 -9.49 -0.66 -17.97
CA ARG A 275 -9.96 -0.17 -16.66
C ARG A 275 -11.48 -0.28 -16.53
N TYR A 276 -12.20 0.06 -17.59
CA TYR A 276 -13.66 -0.03 -17.61
C TYR A 276 -14.18 -1.48 -17.59
N GLU A 277 -13.54 -2.41 -18.30
CA GLU A 277 -13.92 -3.83 -18.22
C GLU A 277 -13.70 -4.38 -16.80
N ASN A 278 -12.56 -4.07 -16.18
CA ASN A 278 -12.31 -4.44 -14.79
C ASN A 278 -13.32 -3.80 -13.82
N TYR A 279 -13.69 -2.53 -14.05
CA TYR A 279 -14.73 -1.85 -13.27
C TYR A 279 -16.05 -2.64 -13.29
N LYS A 280 -16.51 -3.08 -14.46
CA LYS A 280 -17.74 -3.89 -14.58
C LYS A 280 -17.63 -5.24 -13.88
N GLU A 281 -16.48 -5.91 -13.99
CA GLU A 281 -16.25 -7.18 -13.30
C GLU A 281 -16.32 -7.02 -11.78
N ILE A 282 -15.67 -5.98 -11.23
CA ILE A 282 -15.70 -5.68 -9.80
C ILE A 282 -17.10 -5.25 -9.36
N PHE A 283 -17.81 -4.47 -10.18
CA PHE A 283 -19.19 -4.06 -9.91
C PHE A 283 -20.12 -5.27 -9.75
N GLU A 284 -20.07 -6.22 -10.69
CA GLU A 284 -20.89 -7.44 -10.61
C GLU A 284 -20.48 -8.34 -9.44
N GLU A 285 -19.19 -8.40 -9.08
CA GLU A 285 -18.73 -9.10 -7.88
C GLU A 285 -19.34 -8.50 -6.60
N LEU A 286 -19.29 -7.18 -6.43
CA LEU A 286 -19.88 -6.48 -5.27
C LEU A 286 -21.39 -6.71 -5.18
N LYS A 287 -22.09 -6.60 -6.31
CA LYS A 287 -23.54 -6.84 -6.41
C LYS A 287 -23.94 -8.27 -6.04
N ASN A 288 -23.11 -9.26 -6.38
CA ASN A 288 -23.36 -10.66 -6.04
C ASN A 288 -23.02 -10.96 -4.57
N ASN A 289 -22.02 -10.30 -3.99
CA ASN A 289 -21.66 -10.44 -2.58
C ASN A 289 -22.73 -9.91 -1.62
N LYS A 290 -23.57 -8.94 -2.02
CA LYS A 290 -24.70 -8.44 -1.22
C LYS A 290 -25.86 -9.45 -1.07
N LYS A 291 -25.91 -10.51 -1.87
CA LYS A 291 -27.03 -11.47 -1.88
C LYS A 291 -26.88 -12.59 -0.85
N TYR A 292 -25.83 -12.56 -0.03
CA TYR A 292 -25.54 -13.51 1.05
C TYR A 292 -25.33 -12.78 2.37
#